data_AF-A0A967BEJ6-F1
#
_entry.id   AF-A0A967BEJ6-F1
#
_cell.length_a   1.000
_cell.length_b   1.000
_cell.length_c   1.000
_cell.angle_alpha   90.00
_cell.angle_beta   90.00
_cell.angle_gamma   90.00
#
_symmetry.space_group_name_H-M   'P 1'
#
loop_
_entity.id
_entity.type
_entity.pdbx_description
1 polymer ?
#
loop_
_entity_poly.entity_id
_entity_poly.type
_entity_poly.pdbx_seq_one_letter_code
_entity_poly.pdbx_strand_id
1 'polypeptide(L)'
;MSLDTKGPFRKPTQQFIDAIRKGLPGQFAGVQSSRTAAQDDDDEFESEEAADWIYLKNGFAVKIGYISEDDDRVFDIITGEPGGDETLDDEFGEGDDAPAELEQETLDEHIAFLRGEDISD
;
A
#
# COMPACT_ATOMS: atom_id res chain seq x y z
N MET A 1 17.97 1.28 0.89
CA MET A 1 16.87 1.38 1.85
C MET A 1 16.68 0.00 2.48
N SER A 2 16.40 -0.06 3.79
CA SER A 2 16.18 -1.34 4.48
C SER A 2 14.70 -1.68 4.44
N LEU A 3 14.36 -2.92 4.10
CA LEU A 3 12.98 -3.40 4.12
C LEU A 3 12.66 -4.04 5.48
N ASP A 4 11.55 -3.61 6.08
CA ASP A 4 10.98 -4.22 7.27
C ASP A 4 10.20 -5.48 6.89
N THR A 5 10.49 -6.59 7.57
CA THR A 5 9.84 -7.89 7.29
C THR A 5 8.97 -8.39 8.44
N LYS A 6 9.00 -7.70 9.59
CA LYS A 6 8.44 -8.20 10.86
C LYS A 6 7.51 -7.23 11.61
N GLY A 7 7.32 -6.00 11.13
CA GLY A 7 6.40 -5.03 11.72
C GLY A 7 6.84 -4.44 13.08
N PRO A 8 6.01 -3.60 13.72
CA PRO A 8 4.57 -3.46 13.48
C PRO A 8 4.20 -2.59 12.27
N PHE A 9 3.28 -3.10 11.45
CA PHE A 9 2.70 -2.43 10.29
C PHE A 9 1.31 -1.87 10.60
N ARG A 10 0.85 -0.88 9.82
CA ARG A 10 -0.52 -0.38 9.87
C ARG A 10 -1.50 -1.49 9.46
N LYS A 11 -2.76 -1.40 9.91
CA LYS A 11 -3.76 -2.45 9.71
C LYS A 11 -3.96 -2.81 8.22
N PRO A 12 -4.12 -1.86 7.28
CA PRO A 12 -4.25 -2.19 5.85
C PRO A 12 -3.01 -2.88 5.29
N THR A 13 -1.81 -2.37 5.60
CA THR A 13 -0.54 -3.03 5.23
C THR A 13 -0.44 -4.45 5.75
N GLN A 14 -0.82 -4.69 7.01
CA GLN A 14 -0.79 -6.05 7.58
C GLN A 14 -1.80 -6.97 6.88
N GLN A 15 -3.03 -6.51 6.61
CA GLN A 15 -4.04 -7.26 5.87
C GLN A 15 -3.52 -7.66 4.48
N PHE A 16 -2.86 -6.73 3.79
CA PHE A 16 -2.29 -6.99 2.47
C PHE A 16 -1.13 -7.98 2.51
N ILE A 17 -0.25 -7.88 3.50
CA ILE A 17 0.83 -8.85 3.72
C ILE A 17 0.26 -10.26 3.96
N ASP A 18 -0.80 -10.38 4.77
CA ASP A 18 -1.44 -11.66 5.02
C ASP A 18 -2.10 -12.23 3.75
N ALA A 19 -2.73 -11.38 2.94
CA ALA A 19 -3.26 -11.76 1.63
C ALA A 19 -2.15 -12.24 0.67
N ILE A 20 -1.02 -11.53 0.59
CA ILE A 20 0.16 -11.95 -0.18
C ILE A 20 0.69 -13.30 0.34
N ARG A 21 0.83 -13.47 1.66
CA ARG A 21 1.36 -14.72 2.23
C ARG A 21 0.46 -15.91 1.93
N LYS A 22 -0.85 -15.70 1.89
CA LYS A 22 -1.85 -16.72 1.56
C LYS A 22 -1.93 -16.98 0.05
N GLY A 23 -1.97 -15.91 -0.75
CA GLY A 23 -2.22 -15.96 -2.19
C GLY A 23 -0.97 -16.16 -3.05
N LEU A 24 0.20 -15.72 -2.57
CA LEU A 24 1.49 -15.71 -3.23
C LEU A 24 2.60 -16.19 -2.27
N PRO A 25 2.56 -17.46 -1.82
CA PRO A 25 3.44 -17.96 -0.78
C PRO A 25 4.92 -17.81 -1.16
N GLY A 26 5.69 -17.16 -0.28
CA GLY A 26 7.13 -16.94 -0.44
C GLY A 26 7.52 -15.72 -1.27
N GLN A 27 6.56 -14.97 -1.83
CA GLN A 27 6.82 -13.78 -2.65
C GLN A 27 7.07 -12.52 -1.84
N PHE A 28 6.56 -12.41 -0.62
CA PHE A 28 6.83 -11.26 0.25
C PHE A 28 8.33 -11.03 0.45
N ALA A 29 8.83 -9.85 0.06
CA ALA A 29 10.23 -9.45 0.21
C ALA A 29 10.43 -8.51 1.41
N GLY A 30 9.49 -7.61 1.65
CA GLY A 30 9.49 -6.71 2.80
C GLY A 30 8.71 -5.43 2.53
N VAL A 31 8.65 -4.55 3.53
CA VAL A 31 7.91 -3.29 3.49
C VAL A 31 8.87 -2.13 3.65
N GLN A 32 8.65 -1.05 2.91
CA GLN A 32 9.24 0.25 3.16
C GLN A 32 8.13 1.21 3.55
N SER A 33 8.26 1.85 4.70
CA SER A 33 7.30 2.88 5.14
C SER A 33 7.90 4.26 4.94
N SER A 34 7.17 5.16 4.28
CA SER A 34 7.37 6.60 4.42
C SER A 34 6.52 7.04 5.61
N ARG A 35 7.10 6.95 6.82
CA ARG A 35 6.56 7.64 7.99
C ARG A 35 7.32 8.93 8.12
N THR A 36 6.67 10.06 7.87
CA THR A 36 7.16 11.35 8.32
C THR A 36 7.24 11.26 9.84
N ALA A 37 8.45 11.36 10.39
CA ALA A 37 8.63 11.40 11.83
C ALA A 37 7.96 12.69 12.32
N ALA A 38 6.91 12.55 13.14
CA ALA A 38 6.14 13.64 13.75
C ALA A 38 6.89 14.98 13.77
N GLN A 39 6.51 15.88 12.87
CA GLN A 39 7.02 17.25 12.85
C GLN A 39 6.14 18.12 13.76
N ASP A 40 6.84 18.98 14.51
CA ASP A 40 6.34 19.98 15.46
C ASP A 40 5.19 20.83 14.88
N ASP A 41 4.18 21.06 15.73
CA ASP A 41 2.85 21.70 15.56
C ASP A 41 2.70 23.06 14.84
N ASP A 42 3.71 23.62 14.15
CA ASP A 42 3.71 25.07 13.80
C ASP A 42 3.90 25.45 12.30
N ASP A 43 3.82 24.51 11.35
CA ASP A 43 3.83 24.83 9.91
C ASP A 43 2.52 24.39 9.21
N GLU A 44 2.02 25.27 8.34
CA GLU A 44 0.79 25.14 7.55
C GLU A 44 0.80 23.81 6.78
N PHE A 45 -0.21 22.96 7.04
CA PHE A 45 -0.35 21.58 6.52
C PHE A 45 -0.17 21.49 4.99
N GLU A 46 1.01 21.13 4.52
CA GLU A 46 1.13 20.27 3.35
C GLU A 46 0.98 18.85 3.89
N SER A 47 -0.19 18.23 3.74
CA SER A 47 -0.44 16.84 4.15
C SER A 47 0.58 15.91 3.47
N GLU A 48 1.72 15.68 4.13
CA GLU A 48 2.72 14.71 3.66
C GLU A 48 2.09 13.33 3.74
N GLU A 49 1.56 12.90 2.60
CA GLU A 49 0.95 11.61 2.37
C GLU A 49 1.83 10.47 2.93
N ALA A 50 1.40 9.88 4.04
CA ALA A 50 2.06 8.71 4.56
C ALA A 50 1.76 7.53 3.64
N ALA A 51 2.77 6.73 3.30
CA ALA A 51 2.58 5.56 2.46
C ALA A 51 3.48 4.38 2.87
N ASP A 52 2.99 3.17 2.64
CA ASP A 52 3.71 1.91 2.81
C ASP A 52 3.87 1.22 1.45
N TRP A 53 5.10 0.86 1.07
CA TRP A 53 5.41 0.05 -0.11
C TRP A 53 5.71 -1.38 0.31
N ILE A 54 4.93 -2.34 -0.17
CA ILE A 54 5.13 -3.77 0.02
C ILE A 54 5.79 -4.33 -1.23
N TYR A 55 7.04 -4.76 -1.11
CA TYR A 55 7.80 -5.33 -2.22
C TYR A 55 7.67 -6.85 -2.29
N LEU A 56 7.62 -7.35 -3.52
CA LEU A 56 7.57 -8.77 -3.84
C LEU A 56 8.86 -9.21 -4.57
N LYS A 57 9.21 -10.49 -4.44
CA LYS A 57 10.41 -11.07 -5.07
C LYS A 57 10.29 -11.26 -6.58
N ASN A 58 9.07 -11.33 -7.09
CA ASN A 58 8.78 -11.42 -8.52
C ASN A 58 8.98 -10.09 -9.25
N GLY A 59 9.38 -9.03 -8.54
CA GLY A 59 9.60 -7.71 -9.10
C GLY A 59 8.51 -6.72 -8.73
N PHE A 60 7.27 -7.16 -8.51
CA PHE A 60 6.13 -6.27 -8.23
C PHE A 60 6.20 -5.56 -6.88
N ALA A 61 5.46 -4.47 -6.75
CA ALA A 61 5.25 -3.76 -5.50
C ALA A 61 3.78 -3.32 -5.33
N VAL A 62 3.40 -3.09 -4.08
CA VAL A 62 2.11 -2.53 -3.68
C VAL A 62 2.37 -1.25 -2.90
N LYS A 63 1.77 -0.13 -3.29
CA LYS A 63 1.83 1.15 -2.59
C LYS A 63 0.49 1.34 -1.87
N ILE A 64 0.52 1.59 -0.57
CA ILE A 64 -0.67 1.86 0.25
C ILE A 64 -0.54 3.25 0.84
N GLY A 65 -1.38 4.18 0.41
CA GLY A 65 -1.38 5.59 0.80
C GLY A 65 -2.41 5.85 1.86
N TYR A 66 -2.13 6.77 2.78
CA TYR A 66 -2.99 7.10 3.89
C TYR A 66 -3.33 8.59 3.81
N ILE A 67 -4.59 8.88 3.49
CA ILE A 67 -5.03 10.21 3.03
C ILE A 67 -5.59 11.07 4.17
N SER A 68 -5.96 10.50 5.33
CA SER A 68 -6.56 11.26 6.44
C SER A 68 -5.92 11.01 7.81
N GLU A 69 -5.83 12.07 8.60
CA GLU A 69 -5.34 12.11 9.99
C GLU A 69 -6.42 11.80 11.04
N ASP A 70 -7.70 12.01 10.70
CA ASP A 70 -8.83 11.68 11.56
C ASP A 70 -9.20 10.20 11.42
N ASP A 71 -9.59 9.59 12.53
CA ASP A 71 -9.55 8.14 12.81
C ASP A 71 -10.35 7.23 11.85
N ASP A 72 -11.10 7.79 10.90
CA ASP A 72 -11.72 7.12 9.76
C ASP A 72 -10.73 7.06 8.58
N ARG A 73 -9.68 6.23 8.75
CA ARG A 73 -8.48 6.25 7.90
C ARG A 73 -8.77 5.72 6.50
N VAL A 74 -9.16 6.65 5.65
CA VAL A 74 -9.20 6.53 4.21
C VAL A 74 -7.80 6.18 3.68
N PHE A 75 -7.71 5.13 2.88
CA PHE A 75 -6.47 4.70 2.24
C PHE A 75 -6.74 4.31 0.80
N ASP A 76 -5.70 4.37 -0.02
CA ASP A 76 -5.76 3.98 -1.42
C ASP A 76 -4.59 3.03 -1.73
N ILE A 77 -4.78 2.14 -2.71
CA ILE A 77 -3.88 1.02 -3.00
C ILE A 77 -3.57 0.97 -4.47
N ILE A 78 -2.27 0.96 -4.78
CA ILE A 78 -1.79 0.85 -6.14
C ILE A 78 -0.84 -0.33 -6.24
N THR A 79 -0.99 -1.16 -7.28
CA THR A 79 -0.13 -2.31 -7.56
C THR A 79 0.53 -2.17 -8.92
N GLY A 80 1.84 -2.38 -8.99
CA GLY A 80 2.59 -2.21 -10.24
C GLY A 80 4.03 -2.74 -10.17
N GLU A 81 4.80 -2.50 -11.23
CA GLU A 81 6.22 -2.87 -11.32
C GLU A 81 7.13 -1.67 -10.96
N PRO A 82 7.97 -1.77 -9.90
CA PRO A 82 8.87 -0.70 -9.48
C PRO A 82 9.92 -0.40 -10.56
N GLY A 83 9.91 0.84 -11.06
CA GLY A 83 10.91 1.37 -12.00
C GLY A 83 10.58 1.19 -13.49
N GLY A 84 9.39 0.66 -13.82
CA GLY A 84 8.89 0.58 -15.19
C GLY A 84 7.45 1.06 -15.37
N ASP A 85 6.70 1.18 -14.28
CA ASP A 85 5.28 1.47 -14.29
C ASP A 85 5.01 2.80 -13.57
N GLU A 86 4.48 3.79 -14.29
CA GLU A 86 4.12 5.11 -13.77
C GLU A 86 3.03 5.04 -12.69
N THR A 87 2.32 3.91 -12.62
CA THR A 87 1.24 3.68 -11.64
C THR A 87 1.71 3.74 -10.20
N LEU A 88 2.95 3.32 -9.88
CA LEU A 88 3.45 3.40 -8.50
C LEU A 88 3.85 4.83 -8.10
N ASP A 89 3.99 5.72 -9.08
CA ASP A 89 4.22 7.16 -8.90
C ASP A 89 2.90 7.96 -8.97
N ASP A 90 1.76 7.34 -9.28
CA ASP A 90 0.45 8.02 -9.24
C ASP A 90 0.16 8.56 -7.83
N GLU A 91 -0.37 9.78 -7.82
CA GLU A 91 -0.94 10.42 -6.64
C GLU A 91 -2.17 9.64 -6.21
N PHE A 92 -2.33 9.40 -4.91
CA PHE A 92 -3.52 8.71 -4.45
C PHE A 92 -4.76 9.58 -4.63
N GLY A 93 -5.91 8.95 -4.84
CA GLY A 93 -7.17 9.65 -5.09
C GLY A 93 -7.61 10.59 -3.96
N GLU A 94 -8.58 11.46 -4.24
CA GLU A 94 -9.20 12.30 -3.21
C GLU A 94 -9.87 11.43 -2.14
N GLY A 95 -9.62 11.73 -0.87
CA GLY A 95 -10.08 10.91 0.26
C GLY A 95 -11.59 10.91 0.53
N ASP A 96 -12.42 11.45 -0.36
CA ASP A 96 -13.89 11.49 -0.21
C ASP A 96 -14.55 10.17 -0.60
N ASP A 97 -13.92 9.38 -1.49
CA ASP A 97 -14.48 8.11 -2.02
C ASP A 97 -13.71 6.85 -1.56
N ALA A 98 -12.59 7.01 -0.84
CA ALA A 98 -11.76 5.88 -0.48
C ALA A 98 -12.25 5.16 0.80
N PRO A 99 -12.12 3.82 0.86
CA PRO A 99 -12.75 3.02 1.89
C PRO A 99 -12.05 3.18 3.25
N ALA A 100 -12.84 3.15 4.33
CA ALA A 100 -12.33 3.19 5.71
C ALA A 100 -11.71 1.84 6.14
N GLU A 101 -12.05 0.75 5.46
CA GLU A 101 -11.49 -0.57 5.69
C GLU A 101 -11.22 -1.32 4.40
N LEU A 102 -10.18 -2.15 4.42
CA LEU A 102 -9.79 -2.94 3.26
C LEU A 102 -10.76 -4.11 3.07
N GLU A 103 -11.62 -3.97 2.06
CA GLU A 103 -12.55 -5.01 1.65
C GLU A 103 -11.80 -6.22 1.08
N GLN A 104 -12.36 -7.41 1.34
CA GLN A 104 -11.77 -8.66 0.86
C GLN A 104 -11.76 -8.74 -0.67
N GLU A 105 -12.77 -8.16 -1.33
CA GLU A 105 -12.86 -8.14 -2.80
C GLU A 105 -11.71 -7.32 -3.42
N THR A 106 -11.43 -6.13 -2.89
CA THR A 106 -10.28 -5.30 -3.29
C THR A 106 -8.95 -6.04 -3.09
N LEU A 107 -8.78 -6.73 -1.96
CA LEU A 107 -7.61 -7.57 -1.72
C LEU A 107 -7.47 -8.68 -2.76
N ASP A 108 -8.56 -9.39 -3.06
CA ASP A 108 -8.52 -10.51 -4.00
C ASP A 108 -8.22 -10.03 -5.44
N GLU A 109 -8.74 -8.86 -5.85
CA GLU A 109 -8.46 -8.25 -7.15
C GLU A 109 -6.96 -7.95 -7.33
N HIS A 110 -6.36 -7.23 -6.39
CA HIS A 110 -4.94 -6.93 -6.47
C HIS A 110 -4.06 -8.20 -6.36
N ILE A 111 -4.46 -9.19 -5.56
CA ILE A 111 -3.72 -10.46 -5.49
C ILE A 111 -3.82 -11.23 -6.82
N ALA A 112 -4.97 -11.21 -7.50
CA ALA A 112 -5.14 -11.79 -8.83
C ALA A 112 -4.24 -11.08 -9.85
N PHE A 113 -4.21 -9.75 -9.85
CA PHE A 113 -3.29 -8.96 -10.67
C PHE A 113 -1.82 -9.35 -10.42
N LEU A 114 -1.40 -9.42 -9.15
CA LEU A 114 -0.03 -9.78 -8.76
C LEU A 114 0.36 -11.23 -9.10
N ARG A 115 -0.62 -12.11 -9.34
CA ARG A 115 -0.40 -13.46 -9.86
C ARG A 115 -0.20 -13.49 -11.37
N GLY A 116 -0.49 -12.40 -12.07
CA GLY A 116 -0.62 -12.39 -13.53
C GLY A 116 -1.86 -13.15 -13.99
N GLU A 117 -2.89 -13.26 -13.13
CA GLU A 117 -4.22 -13.66 -13.60
C GLU A 117 -4.75 -12.47 -14.38
N ASP A 118 -4.69 -12.60 -15.71
CA ASP A 118 -5.20 -11.65 -16.68
C ASP A 118 -6.68 -11.39 -16.35
N ILE A 119 -6.98 -10.26 -15.70
CA ILE A 119 -8.34 -9.71 -15.57
C ILE A 119 -8.76 -9.11 -16.91
N SER A 120 -8.62 -9.88 -17.99
CA SER A 120 -9.22 -9.55 -19.27
C SER A 120 -10.66 -10.05 -19.28
N ASP A 121 -11.60 -9.12 -19.39
CA ASP A 121 -12.96 -9.35 -19.87
C ASP A 121 -12.95 -9.66 -21.38
#